data_AF-A0A435WTM2-F1
#
_entry.id   AF-A0A435WTM2-F1
#
_cell.length_a   1.000
_cell.length_b   1.000
_cell.length_c   1.000
_cell.angle_alpha   90.00
_cell.angle_beta   90.00
_cell.angle_gamma   90.00
#
_symmetry.space_group_name_H-M   'P 1'
#
loop_
_entity.id
_entity.type
_entity.pdbx_description
1 polymer ?
#
loop_
_entity_poly.entity_id
_entity_poly.type
_entity_poly.pdbx_seq_one_letter_code
_entity_poly.pdbx_strand_id
1 'polypeptide(L)'
;VAKSVMEETGVKIDYLTGTMIELPRAAIRAHVIAATAEFFSFGTNDLTQTTFGISRDDAASFLETYRQKGIIDQDPFVSLDIDGVGELVRMAAEKGRATRPDIKLGICGEHGGDPASIRFCEEVGLDYVSCSPYRVPIARLAAAQAAVL
;
A
#
# COMPACT_ATOMS: atom_id res chain seq x y z
N VAL A 1 3.02 2.40 27.16
CA VAL A 1 1.72 1.80 27.54
C VAL A 1 1.81 0.28 27.57
N ALA A 2 2.01 -0.42 26.45
CA ALA A 2 2.03 -1.89 26.40
C ALA A 2 2.97 -2.55 27.44
N LYS A 3 4.23 -2.10 27.53
CA LYS A 3 5.18 -2.57 28.55
C LYS A 3 4.63 -2.47 29.99
N SER A 4 4.02 -1.34 30.33
CA SER A 4 3.43 -1.11 31.66
C SER A 4 2.30 -2.08 31.96
N VAL A 5 1.45 -2.38 30.98
CA VAL A 5 0.32 -3.32 31.14
C VAL A 5 0.84 -4.76 31.30
N MET A 6 1.88 -5.15 30.57
CA MET A 6 2.49 -6.48 30.73
C MET A 6 3.12 -6.66 32.11
N GLU A 7 3.73 -5.59 32.65
CA GLU A 7 4.29 -5.58 34.01
C GLU A 7 3.20 -5.67 35.08
N GLU A 8 2.08 -4.95 34.91
CA GLU A 8 0.94 -4.96 35.83
C GLU A 8 0.20 -6.31 35.84
N THR A 9 -0.03 -6.89 34.66
CA THR A 9 -0.83 -8.12 34.51
C THR A 9 0.00 -9.40 34.68
N GLY A 10 1.34 -9.30 34.60
CA GLY A 10 2.23 -10.46 34.57
C GLY A 10 2.16 -11.28 33.27
N VAL A 11 1.44 -10.80 32.24
CA VAL A 11 1.28 -11.48 30.95
C VAL A 11 2.13 -10.81 29.89
N LYS A 12 3.00 -11.58 29.23
CA LYS A 12 3.78 -11.13 28.07
C LYS A 12 3.05 -11.50 26.78
N ILE A 13 2.98 -10.55 25.85
CA ILE A 13 2.47 -10.77 24.50
C ILE A 13 3.46 -10.21 23.48
N ASP A 14 3.67 -10.94 22.41
CA ASP A 14 4.44 -10.43 21.27
C ASP A 14 3.51 -9.60 20.38
N TYR A 15 3.97 -8.43 19.96
CA TYR A 15 3.21 -7.54 19.08
C TYR A 15 4.17 -6.74 18.21
N LEU A 16 3.68 -6.32 17.05
CA LEU A 16 4.40 -5.44 16.14
C LEU A 16 3.76 -4.06 16.12
N THR A 17 4.58 -3.04 15.95
CA THR A 17 4.17 -1.67 15.71
C THR A 17 4.65 -1.22 14.35
N GLY A 18 3.73 -0.70 13.56
CA GLY A 18 4.02 -0.24 12.21
C GLY A 18 3.20 0.98 11.88
N THR A 19 3.20 1.37 10.61
CA THR A 19 2.48 2.56 10.18
C THR A 19 1.94 2.43 8.77
N MET A 20 0.95 3.25 8.47
CA MET A 20 0.46 3.38 7.10
C MET A 20 1.37 4.32 6.31
N ILE A 21 1.72 3.92 5.09
CA ILE A 21 2.40 4.78 4.11
C ILE A 21 1.34 5.23 3.11
N GLU A 22 0.66 6.33 3.47
CA GLU A 22 -0.49 6.87 2.74
C GLU A 22 -0.33 8.35 2.35
N LEU A 23 0.83 8.95 2.69
CA LEU A 23 1.20 10.31 2.32
C LEU A 23 2.50 10.30 1.51
N PRO A 24 2.64 11.10 0.43
CA PRO A 24 3.84 11.15 -0.39
C PRO A 24 5.10 11.46 0.43
N ARG A 25 4.99 12.33 1.43
CA ARG A 25 6.11 12.65 2.33
C ARG A 25 6.56 11.43 3.14
N ALA A 26 5.64 10.57 3.55
CA ALA A 26 5.97 9.33 4.27
C ALA A 26 6.77 8.39 3.37
N ALA A 27 6.37 8.23 2.11
CA ALA A 27 7.12 7.46 1.12
C ALA A 27 8.54 8.02 0.88
N ILE A 28 8.65 9.33 0.64
CA ILE A 28 9.95 10.01 0.42
C ILE A 28 10.91 9.83 1.61
N ARG A 29 10.36 9.84 2.84
CA ARG A 29 11.10 9.72 4.10
C ARG A 29 11.00 8.32 4.74
N ALA A 30 10.65 7.29 3.98
CA ALA A 30 10.40 5.95 4.52
C ALA A 30 11.57 5.38 5.33
N HIS A 31 12.82 5.65 4.95
CA HIS A 31 14.02 5.28 5.72
C HIS A 31 13.99 5.80 7.17
N VAL A 32 13.53 7.03 7.41
CA VAL A 32 13.42 7.56 8.78
C VAL A 32 12.35 6.83 9.56
N ILE A 33 11.22 6.54 8.90
CA ILE A 33 10.06 5.90 9.52
C ILE A 33 10.39 4.43 9.87
N ALA A 34 11.11 3.73 9.00
CA ALA A 34 11.53 2.34 9.19
C ALA A 34 12.49 2.14 10.39
N ALA A 35 13.12 3.20 10.88
CA ALA A 35 13.92 3.14 12.10
C ALA A 35 13.08 2.72 13.32
N THR A 36 11.78 3.01 13.33
CA THR A 36 10.86 2.65 14.43
C THR A 36 9.76 1.69 14.00
N ALA A 37 9.27 1.79 12.77
CA ALA A 37 8.21 0.91 12.26
C ALA A 37 8.75 -0.47 11.88
N GLU A 38 8.06 -1.51 12.33
CA GLU A 38 8.37 -2.93 12.05
C GLU A 38 7.61 -3.44 10.82
N PHE A 39 6.59 -2.71 10.38
CA PHE A 39 5.90 -2.95 9.12
C PHE A 39 5.38 -1.65 8.51
N PHE A 40 5.23 -1.66 7.19
CA PHE A 40 4.47 -0.67 6.43
C PHE A 40 3.23 -1.31 5.82
N SER A 41 2.12 -0.57 5.89
CA SER A 41 0.91 -0.85 5.11
C SER A 41 0.67 0.30 4.16
N PHE A 42 0.70 0.07 2.85
CA PHE A 42 0.46 1.09 1.85
C PHE A 42 -1.04 1.38 1.75
N GLY A 43 -1.44 2.53 2.29
CA GLY A 43 -2.80 3.07 2.17
C GLY A 43 -2.96 3.74 0.83
N THR A 44 -3.05 2.93 -0.23
CA THR A 44 -2.97 3.44 -1.60
C THR A 44 -4.16 4.30 -2.02
N ASN A 45 -5.32 4.19 -1.36
CA ASN A 45 -6.43 5.10 -1.62
C ASN A 45 -6.03 6.55 -1.31
N ASP A 46 -5.55 6.82 -0.09
CA ASP A 46 -5.14 8.15 0.33
C ASP A 46 -3.82 8.60 -0.31
N LEU A 47 -2.92 7.65 -0.58
CA LEU A 47 -1.71 7.94 -1.35
C LEU A 47 -2.06 8.40 -2.76
N THR A 48 -3.02 7.76 -3.43
CA THR A 48 -3.53 8.21 -4.74
C THR A 48 -4.14 9.60 -4.64
N GLN A 49 -5.01 9.86 -3.65
CA GLN A 49 -5.64 11.18 -3.49
C GLN A 49 -4.61 12.30 -3.40
N THR A 50 -3.60 12.10 -2.56
CA THR A 50 -2.58 13.11 -2.27
C THR A 50 -1.49 13.20 -3.35
N THR A 51 -1.29 12.16 -4.15
CA THR A 51 -0.36 12.16 -5.29
C THR A 51 -0.98 12.85 -6.51
N PHE A 52 -2.23 12.51 -6.83
CA PHE A 52 -2.96 13.15 -7.93
C PHE A 52 -3.50 14.54 -7.57
N GLY A 53 -3.63 14.85 -6.27
CA GLY A 53 -4.28 16.06 -5.81
C GLY A 53 -5.79 16.07 -6.07
N ILE A 54 -6.43 14.89 -6.02
CA ILE A 54 -7.86 14.71 -6.28
C ILE A 54 -8.55 14.06 -5.07
N SER A 55 -9.71 14.60 -4.69
CA SER A 55 -10.60 14.01 -3.69
C SER A 55 -11.38 12.88 -4.34
N ARG A 56 -11.33 11.66 -3.78
CA ARG A 56 -12.05 10.49 -4.29
C ARG A 56 -13.56 10.73 -4.33
N ASP A 57 -14.09 11.40 -3.31
CA ASP A 57 -15.52 11.66 -3.16
C ASP A 57 -16.05 12.64 -4.23
N ASP A 58 -15.18 13.53 -4.75
CA ASP A 58 -15.53 14.52 -5.77
C ASP A 58 -15.14 14.10 -7.19
N ALA A 59 -14.23 13.13 -7.31
CA ALA A 59 -13.59 12.75 -8.57
C ALA A 59 -14.56 12.15 -9.60
N ALA A 60 -15.65 11.51 -9.14
CA ALA A 60 -16.67 10.92 -10.01
C ALA A 60 -17.27 11.93 -11.00
N SER A 61 -17.28 13.22 -10.66
CA SER A 61 -17.81 14.29 -11.51
C SER A 61 -16.98 14.56 -12.77
N PHE A 62 -15.69 14.18 -12.81
CA PHE A 62 -14.80 14.50 -13.93
C PHE A 62 -13.91 13.34 -14.41
N LEU A 63 -13.71 12.28 -13.63
CA LEU A 63 -12.83 11.15 -14.02
C LEU A 63 -13.23 10.50 -15.35
N GLU A 64 -14.53 10.30 -15.58
CA GLU A 64 -15.00 9.74 -16.85
C GLU A 64 -14.69 10.66 -18.05
N THR A 65 -14.74 11.98 -17.84
CA THR A 65 -14.34 12.94 -18.89
C THR A 65 -12.83 12.86 -19.15
N TYR A 66 -12.01 12.68 -18.11
CA TYR A 66 -10.57 12.49 -18.27
C TYR A 66 -10.26 11.22 -19.06
N ARG A 67 -10.97 10.12 -18.75
CA ARG A 67 -10.85 8.85 -19.46
C ARG A 67 -11.25 8.96 -20.93
N GLN A 68 -12.39 9.58 -21.23
CA GLN A 68 -12.85 9.79 -22.61
C GLN A 68 -11.91 10.68 -23.43
N LYS A 69 -11.19 11.58 -22.78
CA LYS A 69 -10.18 12.45 -23.40
C LYS A 69 -8.78 11.84 -23.46
N GLY A 70 -8.59 10.62 -22.92
CA GLY A 70 -7.28 9.96 -22.85
C GLY A 70 -6.28 10.68 -21.95
N ILE A 71 -6.75 11.44 -20.94
CA ILE A 71 -5.88 12.06 -19.92
C ILE A 71 -5.45 11.02 -18.88
N ILE A 72 -6.33 10.07 -18.59
CA ILE A 72 -6.06 8.87 -17.79
C ILE A 72 -6.62 7.67 -18.53
N ASP A 73 -5.96 6.52 -18.42
CA ASP A 73 -6.43 5.30 -19.08
C ASP A 73 -7.53 4.59 -18.28
N GLN A 74 -7.41 4.65 -16.95
CA GLN A 74 -8.29 3.98 -16.01
C GLN A 74 -8.47 4.81 -14.73
N ASP A 75 -9.48 4.47 -13.93
CA ASP A 75 -9.70 5.10 -12.63
C ASP A 75 -8.56 4.72 -11.67
N PRO A 76 -7.74 5.70 -11.21
CA PRO A 76 -6.58 5.43 -10.35
C PRO A 76 -6.95 4.99 -8.93
N PHE A 77 -8.24 5.01 -8.57
CA PHE A 77 -8.75 4.45 -7.30
C PHE A 77 -9.22 3.00 -7.41
N VAL A 78 -9.28 2.45 -8.62
CA VAL A 78 -9.65 1.06 -8.89
C VAL A 78 -8.41 0.23 -9.19
N SER A 79 -7.55 0.72 -10.07
CA SER A 79 -6.27 0.09 -10.41
C SER A 79 -5.15 1.08 -10.20
N LEU A 80 -4.08 0.61 -9.56
CA LEU A 80 -2.97 1.45 -9.12
C LEU A 80 -2.31 2.15 -10.31
N ASP A 81 -2.13 3.45 -10.18
CA ASP A 81 -1.27 4.22 -11.08
C ASP A 81 0.20 3.84 -10.85
N ILE A 82 0.78 3.09 -11.79
CA ILE A 82 2.14 2.54 -11.65
C ILE A 82 3.21 3.62 -11.79
N ASP A 83 3.01 4.58 -12.69
CA ASP A 83 4.04 5.56 -13.07
C ASP A 83 4.09 6.79 -12.14
N GLY A 84 3.08 6.98 -11.28
CA GLY A 84 3.06 8.01 -10.24
C GLY A 84 3.00 7.43 -8.83
N VAL A 85 1.85 6.88 -8.44
CA VAL A 85 1.66 6.32 -7.08
C VAL A 85 2.56 5.10 -6.85
N GLY A 86 2.73 4.26 -7.87
CA GLY A 86 3.63 3.10 -7.84
C GLY A 86 5.08 3.50 -7.58
N GLU A 87 5.58 4.58 -8.18
CA GLU A 87 6.93 5.10 -7.90
C GLU A 87 7.12 5.45 -6.41
N LEU A 88 6.10 6.02 -5.76
CA LEU A 88 6.14 6.29 -4.32
C LEU A 88 6.16 4.99 -3.50
N VAL A 89 5.37 3.99 -3.89
CA VAL A 89 5.36 2.67 -3.24
C VAL A 89 6.73 2.00 -3.36
N ARG A 90 7.31 1.97 -4.58
CA ARG A 90 8.64 1.39 -4.84
C ARG A 90 9.72 2.10 -4.03
N MET A 91 9.74 3.44 -4.07
CA MET A 91 10.69 4.25 -3.31
C MET A 91 10.60 3.98 -1.80
N ALA A 92 9.38 3.86 -1.27
CA ALA A 92 9.17 3.59 0.14
C ALA A 92 9.61 2.18 0.54
N ALA A 93 9.32 1.18 -0.30
CA ALA A 93 9.74 -0.20 -0.09
C ALA A 93 11.26 -0.33 -0.05
N GLU A 94 11.96 0.25 -1.04
CA GLU A 94 13.42 0.28 -1.10
C GLU A 94 14.04 0.98 0.11
N LYS A 95 13.59 2.20 0.42
CA LYS A 95 14.10 2.98 1.56
C LYS A 95 13.80 2.32 2.91
N GLY A 96 12.63 1.70 3.03
CA GLY A 96 12.24 0.97 4.23
C GLY A 96 13.18 -0.21 4.48
N ARG A 97 13.37 -1.06 3.48
CA ARG A 97 14.28 -2.21 3.54
C ARG A 97 15.73 -1.81 3.74
N ALA A 98 16.17 -0.70 3.15
CA ALA A 98 17.52 -0.20 3.36
C ALA A 98 17.81 0.17 4.84
N THR A 99 16.79 0.57 5.60
CA THR A 99 16.93 0.87 7.03
C THR A 99 16.62 -0.32 7.94
N ARG A 100 15.62 -1.13 7.58
CA ARG A 100 15.20 -2.33 8.30
C ARG A 100 15.01 -3.47 7.30
N PRO A 101 16.02 -4.33 7.07
CA PRO A 101 15.97 -5.37 6.04
C PRO A 101 14.82 -6.38 6.18
N ASP A 102 14.34 -6.59 7.40
CA ASP A 102 13.27 -7.53 7.76
C ASP A 102 11.88 -6.88 7.90
N ILE A 103 11.76 -5.59 7.55
CA ILE A 103 10.48 -4.86 7.61
C ILE A 103 9.42 -5.57 6.77
N LYS A 104 8.22 -5.74 7.33
CA LYS A 104 7.08 -6.30 6.58
C LYS A 104 6.41 -5.21 5.77
N LEU A 105 6.23 -5.42 4.48
CA LEU A 105 5.61 -4.48 3.57
C LEU A 105 4.32 -5.09 3.04
N GLY A 106 3.19 -4.41 3.17
CA GLY A 106 1.97 -4.83 2.51
C GLY A 106 1.16 -3.66 2.01
N ILE A 107 0.13 -3.96 1.24
CA ILE A 107 -0.82 -2.98 0.70
C ILE A 107 -2.23 -3.29 1.20
N CYS A 108 -3.00 -2.25 1.49
CA CYS A 108 -4.40 -2.37 1.84
C CYS A 108 -5.28 -1.51 0.92
N GLY A 109 -6.57 -1.86 0.86
CA GLY A 109 -7.58 -1.09 0.14
C GLY A 109 -8.08 -1.77 -1.13
N GLU A 110 -8.59 -0.96 -2.05
CA GLU A 110 -9.22 -1.44 -3.29
C GLU A 110 -8.21 -2.15 -4.20
N HIS A 111 -7.03 -1.54 -4.36
CA HIS A 111 -5.92 -2.03 -5.19
C HIS A 111 -5.39 -3.40 -4.74
N GLY A 112 -5.51 -3.74 -3.46
CA GLY A 112 -5.11 -5.06 -2.95
C GLY A 112 -5.94 -6.22 -3.49
N GLY A 113 -7.04 -5.94 -4.20
CA GLY A 113 -7.87 -6.94 -4.89
C GLY A 113 -7.89 -6.79 -6.41
N ASP A 114 -7.08 -5.89 -6.99
CA ASP A 114 -6.98 -5.66 -8.43
C ASP A 114 -5.80 -6.47 -9.02
N PRO A 115 -6.01 -7.37 -10.00
CA PRO A 115 -4.94 -8.22 -10.53
C PRO A 115 -3.72 -7.48 -11.08
N ALA A 116 -3.90 -6.32 -11.73
CA ALA A 116 -2.80 -5.53 -12.26
C ALA A 116 -1.97 -4.91 -11.13
N SER A 117 -2.65 -4.32 -10.14
CA SER A 117 -2.01 -3.79 -8.92
C SER A 117 -1.26 -4.87 -8.13
N ILE A 118 -1.82 -6.07 -8.01
CA ILE A 118 -1.18 -7.20 -7.31
C ILE A 118 0.10 -7.64 -8.03
N ARG A 119 0.10 -7.67 -9.37
CA ARG A 119 1.31 -7.96 -10.16
C ARG A 119 2.41 -6.95 -9.85
N PHE A 120 2.09 -5.67 -9.83
CA PHE A 120 3.03 -4.63 -9.43
C PHE A 120 3.54 -4.82 -7.99
N CYS A 121 2.67 -5.21 -7.05
CA CYS A 121 3.07 -5.48 -5.69
C CYS A 121 4.08 -6.64 -5.60
N GLU A 122 3.90 -7.69 -6.40
CA GLU A 122 4.87 -8.80 -6.54
C GLU A 122 6.20 -8.30 -7.13
N GLU A 123 6.16 -7.48 -8.18
CA GLU A 123 7.35 -6.91 -8.82
C GLU A 123 8.19 -6.02 -7.87
N VAL A 124 7.53 -5.20 -7.05
CA VAL A 124 8.18 -4.42 -5.97
C VAL A 124 8.61 -5.31 -4.79
N GLY A 125 8.05 -6.52 -4.74
CA GLY A 125 8.31 -7.52 -3.72
C GLY A 125 7.64 -7.19 -2.39
N LEU A 126 6.39 -6.74 -2.34
CA LEU A 126 5.63 -6.63 -1.09
C LEU A 126 5.37 -8.03 -0.49
N ASP A 127 5.30 -8.11 0.84
CA ASP A 127 5.09 -9.37 1.57
C ASP A 127 3.63 -9.85 1.55
N TYR A 128 2.66 -8.93 1.44
CA TYR A 128 1.24 -9.29 1.40
C TYR A 128 0.35 -8.23 0.74
N VAL A 129 -0.83 -8.67 0.30
CA VAL A 129 -1.94 -7.82 -0.14
C VAL A 129 -3.15 -8.05 0.77
N SER A 130 -3.88 -6.98 1.09
CA SER A 130 -5.09 -7.03 1.92
C SER A 130 -6.26 -6.38 1.19
N CYS A 131 -7.33 -7.16 0.98
CA CYS A 131 -8.53 -6.74 0.26
C CYS A 131 -9.82 -7.16 0.99
N SER A 132 -10.96 -6.71 0.48
CA SER A 132 -12.26 -7.09 1.02
C SER A 132 -12.50 -8.61 0.93
N PRO A 133 -13.29 -9.20 1.84
CA PRO A 133 -13.44 -10.66 1.93
C PRO A 133 -13.78 -11.35 0.61
N TYR A 134 -14.67 -10.75 -0.19
CA TYR A 134 -15.12 -11.31 -1.47
C TYR A 134 -14.06 -11.22 -2.58
N ARG A 135 -13.07 -10.32 -2.46
CA ARG A 135 -11.94 -10.21 -3.40
C ARG A 135 -10.79 -11.14 -3.05
N VAL A 136 -10.77 -11.77 -1.88
CA VAL A 136 -9.69 -12.68 -1.45
C VAL A 136 -9.43 -13.80 -2.47
N PRO A 137 -10.43 -14.52 -3.05
CA PRO A 137 -10.16 -15.54 -4.05
C PRO A 137 -9.49 -15.00 -5.32
N ILE A 138 -9.90 -13.81 -5.76
CA ILE A 138 -9.32 -13.12 -6.93
C ILE A 138 -7.88 -12.73 -6.63
N ALA A 139 -7.63 -12.15 -5.46
CA ALA A 139 -6.30 -11.71 -5.05
C ALA A 139 -5.32 -12.89 -4.97
N ARG A 140 -5.76 -14.04 -4.43
CA ARG A 140 -4.95 -15.27 -4.38
C ARG A 140 -4.60 -15.79 -5.78
N LEU A 141 -5.57 -15.81 -6.70
CA LEU A 141 -5.32 -16.24 -8.07
C LEU A 141 -4.35 -15.28 -8.78
N ALA A 142 -4.56 -13.97 -8.65
CA ALA A 142 -3.71 -12.96 -9.25
C ALA A 142 -2.27 -13.02 -8.71
N ALA A 143 -2.08 -13.18 -7.40
CA ALA A 143 -0.76 -13.33 -6.79
C ALA A 143 -0.06 -14.59 -7.29
N ALA A 144 -0.78 -15.72 -7.38
CA ALA A 144 -0.22 -16.95 -7.94
C ALA A 144 0.21 -16.79 -9.40
N GLN A 145 -0.58 -16.07 -10.21
CA GLN A 145 -0.23 -15.77 -11.60
C GLN A 145 0.98 -14.83 -11.70
N ALA A 146 1.06 -13.82 -10.83
CA ALA A 146 2.18 -12.88 -10.80
C ALA A 146 3.50 -13.56 -10.44
N ALA A 147 3.48 -14.55 -9.54
CA ALA A 147 4.68 -15.25 -9.09
C ALA A 147 5.27 -16.26 -10.10
N VAL A 148 4.52 -16.64 -11.15
CA VAL A 148 4.93 -17.67 -12.13
C VAL A 148 5.12 -17.15 -13.55
N LEU A 149 4.82 -15.87 -13.79
CA LEU A 149 4.98 -15.18 -15.08
C LEU A 149 6.27 -14.36 -15.06
#